data_AF-A0A958H4V7-F1
#
_entry.id   AF-A0A958H4V7-F1
#
_cell.length_a   1.000
_cell.length_b   1.000
_cell.length_c   1.000
_cell.angle_alpha   90.00
_cell.angle_beta   90.00
_cell.angle_gamma   90.00
#
_symmetry.space_group_name_H-M   'P 1'
#
loop_
_entity.id
_entity.type
_entity.pdbx_description
1 polymer ?
#
loop_
_entity_poly.entity_id
_entity_poly.type
_entity_poly.pdbx_seq_one_letter_code
_entity_poly.pdbx_strand_id
1 'polypeptide(L)'
;MTSHIIEVVQRLGIKALITVGDDDMLIYAAHLSQQGVPIIAIPKTVHNNIHGTDYTIGFSTGLARGVAFIHELRALAGSREQVIVVETFGVSSGLSSLMTAFLAGADRAIIPEVPFDPEKLTRLAMRDRDITPSNYAVVTVSDGAYIDPEIVSKYEERLAHYGDHRLVHSGRIVA
;
A
#
# COMPACT_ATOMS: atom_id res chain seq x y z
N MET A 1 15.22 -4.24 -27.33
CA MET A 1 15.82 -4.45 -25.99
C MET A 1 15.88 -5.92 -25.61
N THR A 2 14.78 -6.69 -25.70
CA THR A 2 14.74 -8.14 -25.39
C THR A 2 15.82 -8.96 -26.12
N SER A 3 16.00 -8.77 -27.43
CA SER A 3 16.99 -9.51 -28.22
C SER A 3 18.42 -9.32 -27.71
N HIS A 4 18.74 -8.12 -27.22
CA HIS A 4 20.06 -7.82 -26.65
C HIS A 4 20.29 -8.55 -25.33
N ILE A 5 19.26 -8.65 -24.48
CA ILE A 5 19.34 -9.42 -23.22
C ILE A 5 19.62 -10.90 -23.51
N ILE A 6 18.93 -11.48 -24.49
CA ILE A 6 19.11 -12.89 -24.89
C ILE A 6 20.53 -13.11 -25.42
N GLU A 7 21.03 -12.21 -26.27
CA GLU A 7 22.40 -12.26 -26.78
C GLU A 7 23.42 -12.24 -25.64
N VAL A 8 23.25 -11.35 -24.65
CA VAL A 8 24.13 -11.25 -23.48
C VAL A 8 24.09 -12.53 -22.64
N VAL A 9 22.89 -13.07 -22.36
CA VAL A 9 22.71 -14.33 -21.61
C VAL A 9 23.44 -15.48 -22.30
N GLN A 10 23.31 -15.60 -23.62
CA GLN A 10 23.97 -16.62 -24.43
C GLN A 10 25.49 -16.43 -24.45
N ARG A 11 25.96 -15.20 -24.71
CA ARG A 11 27.38 -14.87 -24.77
C ARG A 11 28.09 -15.13 -23.44
N LEU A 12 27.43 -14.87 -22.32
CA LEU A 12 27.94 -15.15 -20.97
C LEU A 12 27.81 -16.62 -20.55
N GLY A 13 27.16 -17.47 -21.36
CA GLY A 13 26.95 -18.88 -21.05
C GLY A 13 26.02 -19.15 -19.86
N ILE A 14 25.17 -18.17 -19.50
CA ILE A 14 24.23 -18.26 -18.38
C ILE A 14 23.19 -19.34 -18.67
N LYS A 15 23.04 -20.30 -17.76
CA LYS A 15 22.14 -21.45 -17.93
C LYS A 15 20.72 -21.20 -17.42
N ALA A 16 20.58 -20.32 -16.44
CA ALA A 16 19.31 -19.87 -15.91
C ALA A 16 19.48 -18.51 -15.24
N LEU A 17 18.39 -17.73 -15.16
CA LEU A 17 18.31 -16.53 -14.36
C LEU A 17 17.42 -16.77 -13.15
N ILE A 18 17.85 -16.27 -11.99
CA ILE A 18 17.00 -16.15 -10.81
C ILE A 18 16.64 -14.68 -10.67
N THR A 19 15.36 -14.39 -10.82
CA THR A 19 14.82 -13.03 -10.82
C THR A 19 14.10 -12.78 -9.50
N VAL A 20 14.42 -11.69 -8.79
CA VAL A 20 13.79 -11.34 -7.50
C VAL A 20 13.17 -9.96 -7.62
N GLY A 21 11.85 -9.84 -7.47
CA GLY A 21 11.18 -8.56 -7.69
C GLY A 21 9.68 -8.57 -7.45
N ASP A 22 9.08 -7.43 -7.74
CA ASP A 22 7.64 -7.16 -7.69
C ASP A 22 6.93 -7.62 -8.98
N ASP A 23 5.65 -7.29 -9.10
CA ASP A 23 4.79 -7.63 -10.23
C ASP A 23 5.35 -7.13 -11.58
N ASP A 24 5.83 -5.89 -11.65
CA ASP A 24 6.47 -5.34 -12.84
C ASP A 24 7.63 -6.22 -13.30
N MET A 25 8.50 -6.60 -12.37
CA MET A 25 9.65 -7.45 -12.65
C MET A 25 9.24 -8.87 -13.08
N LEU A 26 8.19 -9.43 -12.47
CA LEU A 26 7.65 -10.74 -12.84
C LEU A 26 7.08 -10.75 -14.26
N ILE A 27 6.48 -9.66 -14.72
CA ILE A 27 6.00 -9.52 -16.12
C ILE A 27 7.15 -9.66 -17.10
N TYR A 28 8.28 -8.97 -16.86
CA TYR A 28 9.46 -9.08 -17.71
C TYR A 28 10.12 -10.46 -17.65
N ALA A 29 10.17 -11.07 -16.45
CA ALA A 29 10.67 -12.42 -16.27
C ALA A 29 9.83 -13.45 -17.06
N ALA A 30 8.51 -13.33 -17.01
CA ALA A 30 7.61 -14.18 -17.80
C ALA A 30 7.83 -13.99 -19.31
N HIS A 31 7.97 -12.73 -19.77
CA HIS A 31 8.26 -12.43 -21.17
C HIS A 31 9.57 -13.06 -21.65
N LEU A 32 10.65 -12.93 -20.89
CA LEU A 32 11.94 -13.54 -21.23
C LEU A 32 11.88 -15.07 -21.21
N SER A 33 11.11 -15.64 -20.28
CA SER A 33 10.92 -17.09 -20.20
C SER A 33 10.21 -17.62 -21.44
N GLN A 34 9.19 -16.92 -21.94
CA GLN A 34 8.50 -17.26 -23.21
C GLN A 34 9.43 -17.19 -24.43
N GLN A 35 10.51 -16.40 -24.37
CA GLN A 35 11.55 -16.34 -25.40
C GLN A 35 12.64 -17.42 -25.24
N GLY A 36 12.43 -18.40 -24.36
CA GLY A 36 13.33 -19.55 -24.19
C GLY A 36 14.47 -19.35 -23.19
N VAL A 37 14.47 -18.25 -22.43
CA VAL A 37 15.43 -18.07 -21.33
C VAL A 37 14.94 -18.88 -20.12
N PRO A 38 15.74 -19.81 -19.54
CA PRO A 38 15.33 -20.50 -18.33
C PRO A 38 15.33 -19.55 -17.13
N ILE A 39 14.18 -19.38 -16.47
CA ILE A 39 14.02 -18.40 -15.39
C ILE A 39 13.31 -19.03 -14.19
N ILE A 40 13.80 -18.73 -12.98
CA ILE A 40 13.09 -18.93 -11.71
C ILE A 40 12.81 -17.55 -11.13
N ALA A 41 11.54 -17.25 -10.87
CA ALA A 41 11.14 -15.96 -10.34
C ALA A 41 10.74 -16.06 -8.86
N ILE A 42 11.27 -15.15 -8.05
CA ILE A 42 11.06 -15.07 -6.60
C ILE A 42 10.28 -13.78 -6.30
N PRO A 43 9.06 -13.89 -5.76
CA PRO A 43 8.22 -12.74 -5.47
C PRO A 43 8.72 -11.98 -4.24
N LYS A 44 9.13 -10.72 -4.44
CA LYS A 44 9.64 -9.80 -3.42
C LYS A 44 8.97 -8.44 -3.54
N THR A 45 7.96 -8.23 -2.70
CA THR A 45 7.23 -6.97 -2.57
C THR A 45 6.69 -6.83 -1.15
N VAL A 46 6.47 -5.60 -0.69
CA VAL A 46 5.81 -5.30 0.59
C VAL A 46 4.28 -5.32 0.48
N HIS A 47 3.73 -5.35 -0.74
CA HIS A 47 2.29 -5.24 -1.00
C HIS A 47 1.54 -6.57 -0.91
N ASN A 48 2.25 -7.70 -0.93
CA ASN A 48 1.68 -9.05 -0.96
C ASN A 48 0.61 -9.27 -2.03
N ASN A 49 0.81 -8.65 -3.20
CA ASN A 49 -0.16 -8.60 -4.30
C ASN A 49 0.23 -9.51 -5.48
N ILE A 50 1.02 -10.56 -5.24
CA ILE A 50 1.50 -11.47 -6.29
C ILE A 50 0.71 -12.77 -6.24
N HIS A 51 0.06 -13.11 -7.36
CA HIS A 51 -0.64 -14.39 -7.50
C HIS A 51 0.33 -15.58 -7.50
N GLY A 52 -0.09 -16.69 -6.88
CA GLY A 52 0.69 -17.93 -6.83
C GLY A 52 1.54 -18.11 -5.56
N THR A 53 1.50 -17.16 -4.63
CA THR A 53 2.04 -17.32 -3.28
C THR A 53 1.11 -16.66 -2.27
N ASP A 54 1.00 -17.22 -1.06
CA ASP A 54 0.26 -16.59 0.04
C ASP A 54 1.04 -15.39 0.62
N TYR A 55 2.38 -15.45 0.55
CA TYR A 55 3.27 -14.44 1.11
C TYR A 55 4.44 -14.09 0.18
N THR A 56 4.77 -12.81 0.11
CA THR A 56 5.91 -12.28 -0.64
C THR A 56 7.07 -11.92 0.29
N ILE A 57 8.30 -12.00 -0.22
CA ILE A 57 9.47 -11.59 0.56
C ILE A 57 9.39 -10.09 0.83
N GLY A 58 9.48 -9.72 2.12
CA GLY A 58 9.41 -8.34 2.59
C GLY A 58 8.05 -7.95 3.17
N PHE A 59 6.98 -8.72 2.94
CA PHE A 59 5.65 -8.43 3.49
C PHE A 59 5.64 -8.36 5.01
N SER A 60 6.12 -9.41 5.70
CA SER A 60 6.13 -9.48 7.16
C SER A 60 6.97 -8.37 7.80
N THR A 61 8.13 -8.04 7.22
CA THR A 61 8.97 -6.92 7.65
C THR A 61 8.25 -5.58 7.46
N GLY A 62 7.55 -5.40 6.33
CA GLY A 62 6.74 -4.22 6.07
C GLY A 62 5.63 -4.04 7.11
N LEU A 63 4.88 -5.10 7.40
CA LEU A 63 3.84 -5.11 8.44
C LEU A 63 4.42 -4.75 9.81
N ALA A 64 5.48 -5.43 10.24
CA ALA A 64 6.08 -5.19 11.55
C ALA A 64 6.54 -3.72 11.72
N ARG A 65 7.11 -3.12 10.67
CA ARG A 65 7.52 -1.71 10.67
C ARG A 65 6.33 -0.77 10.70
N GLY A 66 5.27 -1.03 9.91
CA GLY A 66 4.06 -0.23 9.91
C GLY A 66 3.35 -0.24 11.26
N VAL A 67 3.25 -1.41 11.89
CA VAL A 67 2.67 -1.58 13.24
C VAL A 67 3.46 -0.80 14.29
N ALA A 68 4.79 -0.95 14.29
CA ALA A 68 5.65 -0.22 15.21
C ALA A 68 5.49 1.30 15.05
N PHE A 69 5.46 1.79 13.82
CA PHE A 69 5.29 3.22 13.53
C PHE A 69 3.95 3.76 14.05
N ILE A 70 2.84 3.05 13.81
CA ILE A 70 1.53 3.47 14.32
C ILE A 70 1.50 3.48 15.86
N HIS A 71 2.13 2.49 16.51
CA HIS A 71 2.23 2.46 17.96
C HIS A 71 3.00 3.67 18.53
N GLU A 72 4.08 4.10 17.87
CA GLU A 72 4.82 5.30 18.26
C GLU A 72 3.95 6.57 18.15
N LEU A 73 3.10 6.66 17.11
CA LEU A 73 2.21 7.81 16.92
C LEU A 73 1.06 7.87 17.93
N ARG A 74 0.60 6.74 18.49
CA ARG A 74 -0.53 6.72 19.44
C ARG A 74 -0.30 7.59 20.67
N ALA A 75 0.91 7.57 21.23
CA ALA A 75 1.23 8.40 22.39
C ALA A 75 1.10 9.90 22.07
N LEU A 76 1.44 10.29 20.83
CA LEU A 76 1.28 11.65 20.35
C LEU A 76 -0.20 12.00 20.10
N ALA A 77 -0.97 11.07 19.52
CA ALA A 77 -2.39 11.24 19.26
C ALA A 77 -3.19 11.45 20.56
N GLY A 78 -2.92 10.63 21.57
CA GLY A 78 -3.60 10.71 22.87
C GLY A 78 -3.24 11.96 23.67
N SER A 79 -2.00 12.48 23.58
CA SER A 79 -1.62 13.70 24.28
C SER A 79 -2.19 14.98 23.66
N ARG A 80 -2.60 14.93 22.40
CA ARG A 80 -3.22 16.06 21.69
C ARG A 80 -4.73 15.89 21.46
N GLU A 81 -5.31 14.76 21.88
CA GLU A 81 -6.72 14.45 21.64
C GLU A 81 -7.11 14.56 20.16
N GLN A 82 -6.27 14.01 19.26
CA GLN A 82 -6.40 14.18 17.81
C GLN A 82 -6.69 12.87 17.08
N VAL A 83 -7.38 12.97 15.95
CA VAL A 83 -7.39 11.89 14.97
C VAL A 83 -6.10 11.95 14.18
N ILE A 84 -5.38 10.84 14.11
CA ILE A 84 -4.22 10.70 13.23
C ILE A 84 -4.61 9.89 12.00
N VAL A 85 -4.20 10.39 10.83
CA VAL A 85 -4.33 9.69 9.56
C VAL A 85 -2.95 9.24 9.12
N VAL A 86 -2.79 7.93 8.92
CA VAL A 86 -1.51 7.30 8.56
C VAL A 86 -1.64 6.69 7.18
N GLU A 87 -0.86 7.21 6.24
CA GLU A 87 -0.73 6.61 4.92
C GLU A 87 0.01 5.27 5.02
N THR A 88 -0.49 4.26 4.31
CA THR A 88 0.03 2.88 4.32
C THR A 88 0.16 2.36 2.90
N PHE A 89 0.99 1.34 2.71
CA PHE A 89 1.15 0.67 1.43
C PHE A 89 -0.11 -0.11 1.07
N GLY A 90 -0.58 0.05 -0.16
CA GLY A 90 -1.60 -0.83 -0.71
C GLY A 90 -1.91 -0.67 -2.20
N VAL A 91 -1.24 0.22 -2.95
CA VAL A 91 -1.28 0.37 -4.42
C VAL A 91 -2.51 -0.25 -5.09
N SER A 92 -2.45 -1.52 -5.50
CA SER A 92 -3.54 -2.29 -6.12
C SER A 92 -4.15 -3.37 -5.21
N SER A 93 -3.62 -3.58 -4.00
CA SER A 93 -4.16 -4.49 -2.98
C SER A 93 -4.04 -3.92 -1.56
N GLY A 94 -5.17 -3.89 -0.86
CA GLY A 94 -5.27 -3.43 0.52
C GLY A 94 -4.81 -4.40 1.58
N LEU A 95 -4.32 -5.60 1.23
CA LEU A 95 -3.95 -6.61 2.21
C LEU A 95 -2.90 -6.09 3.20
N SER A 96 -1.85 -5.42 2.72
CA SER A 96 -0.83 -4.83 3.58
C SER A 96 -1.38 -3.73 4.48
N SER A 97 -2.21 -2.83 3.93
CA SER A 97 -2.86 -1.77 4.70
C SER A 97 -3.79 -2.34 5.77
N LEU A 98 -4.66 -3.28 5.40
CA LEU A 98 -5.62 -3.91 6.30
C LEU A 98 -4.93 -4.68 7.43
N MET A 99 -3.91 -5.49 7.11
CA MET A 99 -3.16 -6.24 8.11
C MET A 99 -2.38 -5.31 9.03
N THR A 100 -1.79 -4.24 8.51
CA THR A 100 -1.10 -3.23 9.31
C THR A 100 -2.08 -2.56 10.27
N ALA A 101 -3.23 -2.13 9.78
CA ALA A 101 -4.28 -1.51 10.57
C ALA A 101 -4.79 -2.42 11.68
N PHE A 102 -5.09 -3.68 11.34
CA PHE A 102 -5.57 -4.68 12.28
C PHE A 102 -4.55 -4.95 13.39
N LEU A 103 -3.29 -5.21 13.03
CA LEU A 103 -2.23 -5.52 13.99
C LEU A 103 -1.82 -4.31 14.84
N ALA A 104 -1.94 -3.10 14.30
CA ALA A 104 -1.70 -1.85 15.03
C ALA A 104 -2.92 -1.37 15.85
N GLY A 105 -4.05 -2.07 15.75
CA GLY A 105 -5.32 -1.73 16.40
C GLY A 105 -5.96 -0.44 15.90
N ALA A 106 -5.71 -0.02 14.67
CA ALA A 106 -6.29 1.21 14.12
C ALA A 106 -7.83 1.15 14.13
N ASP A 107 -8.47 2.28 14.40
CA ASP A 107 -9.93 2.38 14.54
C ASP A 107 -10.64 2.26 13.19
N ARG A 108 -10.00 2.75 12.12
CA ARG A 108 -10.48 2.67 10.74
C ARG A 108 -9.35 2.34 9.78
N ALA A 109 -9.68 1.54 8.77
CA ALA A 109 -8.79 1.23 7.65
C ALA A 109 -9.51 1.53 6.33
N ILE A 110 -8.85 2.28 5.46
CA ILE A 110 -9.29 2.55 4.09
C ILE A 110 -8.37 1.80 3.14
N ILE A 111 -8.95 0.92 2.34
CA ILE A 111 -8.25 0.03 1.42
C ILE A 111 -8.71 0.25 -0.03
N PRO A 112 -7.88 -0.09 -1.02
CA PRO A 112 -8.23 0.09 -2.44
C PRO A 112 -9.45 -0.73 -2.87
N GLU A 113 -9.75 -1.86 -2.22
CA GLU A 113 -10.88 -2.71 -2.59
C GLU A 113 -12.24 -2.07 -2.26
N VAL A 114 -12.27 -1.05 -1.40
CA VAL A 114 -13.51 -0.43 -0.93
C VAL A 114 -13.44 1.09 -1.15
N PRO A 115 -14.18 1.65 -2.12
CA PRO A 115 -14.30 3.09 -2.26
C PRO A 115 -14.84 3.71 -0.97
N PHE A 116 -14.35 4.90 -0.62
CA PHE A 116 -14.78 5.56 0.60
C PHE A 116 -15.43 6.92 0.35
N ASP A 117 -16.25 7.33 1.31
CA ASP A 117 -16.83 8.66 1.38
C ASP A 117 -16.11 9.47 2.48
N PRO A 118 -15.45 10.58 2.14
CA PRO A 118 -14.78 11.46 3.11
C PRO A 118 -15.67 11.94 4.26
N GLU A 119 -16.95 12.24 4.01
CA GLU A 119 -17.87 12.70 5.06
C GLU A 119 -18.22 11.57 6.01
N LYS A 120 -18.53 10.39 5.48
CA LYS A 120 -18.77 9.18 6.27
C LYS A 120 -17.55 8.81 7.11
N LEU A 121 -16.36 8.85 6.52
CA LEU A 121 -15.10 8.58 7.23
C LEU A 121 -14.89 9.56 8.37
N THR A 122 -15.04 10.86 8.10
CA THR A 122 -14.87 11.93 9.11
C THR A 122 -15.82 11.71 10.28
N ARG A 123 -17.11 11.46 10.00
CA ARG A 123 -18.12 11.21 11.05
C ARG A 123 -17.78 9.99 11.90
N LEU A 124 -17.33 8.90 11.28
CA LEU A 124 -16.95 7.68 12.00
C LEU A 124 -15.70 7.90 12.84
N ALA A 125 -14.66 8.55 12.28
CA ALA A 125 -13.42 8.82 12.99
C ALA A 125 -13.62 9.76 14.18
N MET A 126 -14.47 10.79 14.05
CA MET A 126 -14.85 11.65 15.18
C MET A 126 -15.59 10.85 16.26
N ARG A 127 -16.50 9.95 15.87
CA ARG A 127 -17.19 9.09 16.83
C ARG A 127 -16.20 8.19 17.60
N ASP A 128 -15.25 7.58 16.90
CA ASP A 128 -14.27 6.68 17.52
C ASP A 128 -13.32 7.44 18.47
N ARG A 129 -12.99 8.68 18.10
CA ARG A 129 -12.26 9.62 18.96
C ARG A 129 -13.02 9.87 20.26
N ASP A 130 -14.29 10.24 20.17
CA ASP A 130 -15.10 10.67 21.32
C ASP A 130 -15.43 9.55 22.32
N ILE A 131 -15.42 8.28 21.87
CA ILE A 131 -15.67 7.12 22.75
C ILE A 131 -14.41 6.55 23.41
N THR A 132 -13.23 7.01 22.99
CA THR A 132 -11.94 6.53 23.51
C THR A 132 -11.52 7.35 24.72
N PRO A 133 -11.01 6.75 25.82
CA PRO A 133 -10.69 7.48 27.05
C PRO A 133 -9.71 8.65 26.90
N SER A 134 -8.86 8.62 25.87
CA SER A 134 -7.86 9.66 25.58
C SER A 134 -8.23 10.52 24.36
N ASN A 135 -9.51 10.52 23.95
CA ASN A 135 -10.06 11.40 22.92
C ASN A 135 -9.26 11.41 21.60
N TYR A 136 -8.79 10.25 21.14
CA TYR A 136 -8.02 10.12 19.90
C TYR A 136 -8.52 8.94 19.08
N ALA A 137 -8.26 8.96 17.77
CA ALA A 137 -8.50 7.83 16.88
C ALA A 137 -7.37 7.70 15.85
N VAL A 138 -7.16 6.49 15.35
CA VAL A 138 -6.17 6.17 14.33
C VAL A 138 -6.88 5.67 13.08
N VAL A 139 -6.64 6.36 11.98
CA VAL A 139 -7.15 5.98 10.66
C VAL A 139 -5.97 5.62 9.77
N THR A 140 -5.94 4.42 9.20
CA THR A 140 -4.98 4.10 8.14
C THR A 140 -5.62 4.28 6.77
N VAL A 141 -4.89 4.87 5.84
CA VAL A 141 -5.33 5.07 4.46
C VAL A 141 -4.29 4.46 3.53
N SER A 142 -4.71 3.51 2.70
CA SER A 142 -3.85 2.99 1.64
C SER A 142 -3.55 4.09 0.61
N ASP A 143 -2.33 4.15 0.10
CA ASP A 143 -1.95 4.99 -1.05
C ASP A 143 -2.78 4.69 -2.32
N GLY A 144 -3.28 3.46 -2.45
CA GLY A 144 -4.27 3.05 -3.46
C GLY A 144 -5.74 3.40 -3.15
N ALA A 145 -6.05 4.05 -2.02
CA ALA A 145 -7.42 4.40 -1.67
C ALA A 145 -8.00 5.46 -2.62
N TYR A 146 -9.28 5.33 -2.95
CA TYR A 146 -10.00 6.28 -3.80
C TYR A 146 -11.39 6.58 -3.26
N ILE A 147 -11.85 7.81 -3.55
CA ILE A 147 -13.19 8.26 -3.21
C ILE A 147 -14.18 7.56 -4.13
N ASP A 148 -15.35 7.21 -3.60
CA ASP A 148 -16.43 6.62 -4.37
C ASP A 148 -16.71 7.42 -5.67
N PRO A 149 -16.60 6.78 -6.86
CA PRO A 149 -16.78 7.45 -8.15
C PRO A 149 -18.12 8.17 -8.31
N GLU A 150 -19.18 7.75 -7.60
CA GLU A 150 -20.48 8.39 -7.67
C GLU A 150 -20.50 9.78 -7.00
N ILE A 151 -19.57 10.03 -6.08
CA ILE A 151 -19.50 11.27 -5.29
C ILE A 151 -18.20 12.05 -5.48
N VAL A 152 -17.22 11.51 -6.21
CA VAL A 152 -15.89 12.13 -6.41
C VAL A 152 -15.99 13.53 -7.01
N SER A 153 -16.99 13.77 -7.88
CA SER A 153 -17.24 15.07 -8.53
C SER A 153 -17.48 16.19 -7.52
N LYS A 154 -18.04 15.89 -6.34
CA LYS A 154 -18.24 16.86 -5.25
C LYS A 154 -16.93 17.37 -4.65
N TYR A 155 -15.85 16.63 -4.85
CA TYR A 155 -14.53 16.90 -4.28
C TYR A 155 -13.51 17.34 -5.32
N GLU A 156 -13.88 17.46 -6.60
CA GLU A 156 -12.96 17.81 -7.71
C GLU A 156 -12.16 19.09 -7.45
N GLU A 157 -12.81 20.18 -7.03
CA GLU A 157 -12.12 21.43 -6.70
C GLU A 157 -11.10 21.25 -5.57
N ARG A 158 -11.44 20.44 -4.55
CA ARG A 158 -10.56 20.17 -3.41
C ARG A 158 -9.39 19.26 -3.81
N LEU A 159 -9.63 18.32 -4.72
CA LEU A 159 -8.62 17.38 -5.23
C LEU A 159 -7.70 18.04 -6.26
N ALA A 160 -8.16 19.03 -7.02
CA ALA A 160 -7.37 19.76 -8.02
C ALA A 160 -6.11 20.41 -7.43
N HIS A 161 -6.12 20.70 -6.11
CA HIS A 161 -4.98 21.24 -5.39
C HIS A 161 -3.90 20.19 -5.04
N TYR A 162 -4.18 18.90 -5.17
CA TYR A 162 -3.32 17.82 -4.67
C TYR A 162 -2.63 16.97 -5.76
N GLY A 163 -2.81 17.27 -7.05
CA GLY A 163 -2.29 16.43 -8.13
C GLY A 163 -3.05 15.10 -8.24
N ASP A 164 -2.69 14.28 -9.23
CA ASP A 164 -3.35 13.05 -9.72
C ASP A 164 -4.30 12.36 -8.71
N HIS A 165 -5.50 11.96 -9.14
CA HIS A 165 -6.71 11.60 -8.36
C HIS A 165 -6.60 10.43 -7.33
N ARG A 166 -5.39 10.06 -6.93
CA ARG A 166 -5.05 9.15 -5.84
C ARG A 166 -4.60 9.99 -4.66
N LEU A 167 -5.09 9.68 -3.46
CA LEU A 167 -4.76 10.44 -2.25
C LEU A 167 -3.25 10.41 -2.00
N VAL A 168 -2.60 11.51 -2.36
CA VAL A 168 -1.34 12.03 -1.84
C VAL A 168 -0.14 11.10 -2.02
N HIS A 169 0.68 11.41 -3.01
CA HIS A 169 2.07 11.00 -3.04
C HIS A 169 2.85 11.72 -1.92
N SER A 170 3.52 10.96 -1.06
CA SER A 170 4.61 11.36 -0.18
C SER A 170 4.29 12.31 0.99
N GLY A 171 4.06 11.73 2.17
CA GLY A 171 4.70 12.23 3.40
C GLY A 171 4.18 13.53 4.00
N ARG A 172 2.94 13.95 3.71
CA ARG A 172 2.29 15.04 4.46
C ARG A 172 1.26 14.48 5.44
N ILE A 173 1.67 14.41 6.71
CA ILE A 173 0.77 14.37 7.86
C ILE A 173 -0.10 15.63 7.78
N VAL A 174 -1.36 15.48 7.37
CA VAL A 174 -2.35 16.54 7.53
C VAL A 174 -2.89 16.41 8.94
N ALA A 175 -2.31 17.20 9.85
CA ALA A 175 -2.80 17.43 11.21
C ALA A 175 -3.81 18.58 11.23
#